data_AF-A0A0G1NHP6-F1
#
_entry.id   AF-A0A0G1NHP6-F1
#
_cell.length_a   1.000
_cell.length_b   1.000
_cell.length_c   1.000
_cell.angle_alpha   90.00
_cell.angle_beta   90.00
_cell.angle_gamma   90.00
#
_symmetry.space_group_name_H-M   'P 1'
#
loop_
_entity.id
_entity.type
_entity.pdbx_description
1 polymer ?
#
loop_
_entity_poly.entity_id
_entity_poly.type
_entity_poly.pdbx_seq_one_letter_code
_entity_poly.pdbx_strand_id
1 'polypeptide(L)'
;MAKKLFFLAFRVLLKLLAANPSSGFTQFIYGITAPLAVPFLGVITSSTVRRSVLEWSTLLAMIVYLVVAYGIAKLIQFIKPATPEEVERTIDTEV
;
A
#
# COMPACT_ATOMS: atom_id res chain seq x y z
N MET A 1 4.50 3.53 7.05
CA MET A 1 3.92 3.28 5.71
C MET A 1 2.70 2.35 5.75
N ALA A 2 2.74 1.25 6.51
CA ALA A 2 1.62 0.29 6.64
C ALA A 2 0.25 0.89 7.06
N LYS A 3 0.27 2.02 7.80
CA LYS A 3 -0.96 2.70 8.25
C LYS A 3 -1.86 3.19 7.12
N LYS A 4 -1.33 3.46 5.91
CA LYS A 4 -2.15 3.95 4.77
C LYS A 4 -2.96 2.83 4.11
N LEU A 5 -2.44 1.60 4.11
CA LEU A 5 -3.14 0.42 3.57
C LEU A 5 -4.40 0.09 4.35
N PHE A 6 -4.43 0.43 5.64
CA PHE A 6 -5.59 0.25 6.50
C PHE A 6 -6.83 0.92 5.92
N PHE A 7 -6.71 2.15 5.40
CA PHE A 7 -7.85 2.86 4.83
C PHE A 7 -8.35 2.20 3.54
N LEU A 8 -7.47 1.65 2.69
CA LEU A 8 -7.88 0.86 1.52
C LEU A 8 -8.62 -0.41 1.94
N ALA A 9 -8.19 -1.08 3.01
CA ALA A 9 -8.93 -2.22 3.56
C ALA A 9 -10.34 -1.81 4.02
N PHE A 10 -10.48 -0.67 4.70
CA PHE A 10 -11.79 -0.12 5.06
C PHE A 10 -12.64 0.20 3.82
N ARG A 11 -12.05 0.74 2.76
CA ARG A 11 -12.76 0.96 1.49
C ARG A 11 -13.36 -0.35 0.96
N VAL A 12 -12.57 -1.42 0.89
CA VAL A 12 -13.03 -2.73 0.42
C VAL A 12 -14.13 -3.27 1.33
N LEU A 13 -13.93 -3.26 2.66
CA LEU A 13 -14.90 -3.74 3.62
C LEU A 13 -16.23 -3.00 3.54
N LEU A 14 -16.20 -1.66 3.48
CA LEU A 14 -17.41 -0.85 3.38
C LEU A 14 -18.19 -1.15 2.10
N LYS A 15 -17.50 -1.34 0.96
CA LYS A 15 -18.15 -1.72 -0.31
C LYS A 15 -18.72 -3.14 -0.27
N LEU A 16 -17.98 -4.07 0.33
CA LEU A 16 -18.41 -5.46 0.46
C LEU A 16 -19.62 -5.60 1.40
N LEU A 17 -19.66 -4.81 2.48
CA LEU A 17 -20.77 -4.79 3.43
C LEU A 17 -21.95 -3.91 2.97
N ALA A 18 -21.90 -3.37 1.74
CA ALA A 18 -22.93 -2.48 1.20
C ALA A 18 -23.22 -1.28 2.13
N ALA A 19 -22.18 -0.71 2.73
CA ALA A 19 -22.29 0.42 3.64
C ALA A 19 -22.97 1.62 2.94
N ASN A 20 -23.73 2.40 3.71
CA ASN A 20 -24.47 3.54 3.18
C ASN A 20 -23.51 4.61 2.58
N PRO A 21 -23.51 4.83 1.25
CA PRO A 21 -22.60 5.78 0.61
C PRO A 21 -22.89 7.24 0.96
N SER A 22 -24.08 7.53 1.50
CA SER A 22 -24.46 8.86 1.97
C SER A 22 -24.00 9.13 3.42
N SER A 23 -23.46 8.13 4.13
CA SER A 23 -22.95 8.35 5.48
C SER A 23 -21.63 9.13 5.43
N GLY A 24 -21.46 10.09 6.35
CA GLY A 24 -20.25 10.93 6.40
C GLY A 24 -18.96 10.10 6.58
N PHE A 25 -19.01 9.03 7.37
CA PHE A 25 -17.88 8.12 7.54
C PHE A 25 -17.50 7.38 6.24
N THR A 26 -18.48 6.84 5.52
CA THR A 26 -18.22 6.16 4.25
C THR A 26 -17.65 7.12 3.20
N GLN A 27 -18.19 8.34 3.09
CA GLN A 27 -17.67 9.37 2.20
C GLN A 27 -16.23 9.77 2.56
N PHE A 28 -15.95 9.94 3.85
CA PHE A 28 -14.61 10.25 4.33
C PHE A 28 -13.59 9.18 3.88
N ILE A 29 -13.89 7.89 4.15
CA ILE A 29 -13.00 6.79 3.75
C ILE A 29 -12.83 6.75 2.23
N TYR A 30 -13.91 6.86 1.46
CA TYR A 30 -13.83 6.84 0.00
C TYR A 30 -13.05 8.03 -0.56
N GLY A 31 -13.17 9.20 0.05
CA GLY A 31 -12.44 10.41 -0.33
C GLY A 31 -10.93 10.28 -0.11
N ILE A 32 -10.50 9.90 1.09
CA ILE A 32 -9.05 9.79 1.40
C ILE A 32 -8.38 8.63 0.65
N THR A 33 -9.14 7.59 0.28
CA THR A 33 -8.62 6.43 -0.46
C THR A 33 -8.73 6.57 -1.97
N ALA A 34 -9.52 7.51 -2.48
CA ALA A 34 -9.71 7.68 -3.93
C ALA A 34 -8.37 7.88 -4.67
N PRO A 35 -7.47 8.79 -4.27
CA PRO A 35 -6.19 8.97 -4.99
C PRO A 35 -5.32 7.70 -5.04
N LEU A 36 -5.45 6.82 -4.04
CA LEU A 36 -4.73 5.55 -3.97
C LEU A 36 -5.36 4.47 -4.86
N ALA A 37 -6.69 4.51 -5.02
CA ALA A 37 -7.43 3.54 -5.84
C ALA A 37 -7.41 3.91 -7.34
N VAL A 38 -7.46 5.21 -7.67
CA VAL A 38 -7.59 5.74 -9.04
C VAL A 38 -6.64 5.09 -10.05
N PRO A 39 -5.32 4.93 -9.79
CA PRO A 39 -4.41 4.36 -10.77
C PRO A 39 -4.71 2.92 -11.18
N PHE A 40 -5.48 2.18 -10.35
CA PHE A 40 -5.79 0.77 -10.56
C PHE A 40 -7.23 0.54 -10.99
N LEU A 41 -8.08 1.58 -11.04
CA LEU A 41 -9.47 1.44 -11.42
C LEU A 41 -9.61 0.82 -12.82
N GLY A 42 -10.39 -0.24 -12.92
CA GLY A 42 -10.65 -0.92 -14.20
C GLY A 42 -9.58 -1.92 -14.62
N VAL A 43 -8.45 -2.03 -13.90
CA VAL A 43 -7.44 -3.07 -14.16
C VAL A 43 -8.05 -4.46 -13.94
N ILE A 44 -8.87 -4.60 -12.91
CA ILE A 44 -9.70 -5.80 -12.69
C ILE A 44 -11.12 -5.33 -12.43
N THR A 45 -12.06 -5.80 -13.25
CA THR A 45 -13.50 -5.50 -13.15
C THR A 45 -14.03 -5.88 -11.77
N SER A 46 -14.86 -5.03 -11.16
CA SER A 46 -15.42 -5.30 -9.83
C SER A 46 -16.53 -6.35 -9.90
N SER A 47 -16.65 -7.20 -8.87
CA SER A 47 -17.77 -8.13 -8.73
C SER A 47 -18.87 -7.49 -7.89
N THR A 48 -20.11 -7.59 -8.33
CA THR A 48 -21.27 -7.01 -7.63
C THR A 48 -22.32 -8.07 -7.36
N VAL A 49 -22.78 -8.17 -6.11
CA VAL A 49 -23.88 -9.04 -5.70
C VAL A 49 -24.91 -8.19 -4.95
N ARG A 50 -26.07 -7.94 -5.57
CA ARG A 50 -27.09 -7.00 -5.07
C ARG A 50 -26.51 -5.59 -4.87
N ARG A 51 -26.20 -5.23 -3.62
CA ARG A 51 -25.59 -3.94 -3.23
C ARG A 51 -24.15 -4.09 -2.72
N SER A 52 -23.68 -5.32 -2.56
CA SER A 52 -22.32 -5.63 -2.14
C SER A 52 -21.41 -5.54 -3.37
N VAL A 53 -20.30 -4.81 -3.23
CA VAL A 53 -19.31 -4.63 -4.31
C VAL A 53 -17.95 -5.03 -3.81
N LEU A 54 -17.31 -5.98 -4.50
CA LEU A 54 -15.91 -6.34 -4.33
C LEU A 54 -15.08 -5.65 -5.41
N GLU A 55 -14.37 -4.59 -5.02
CA GLU A 55 -13.44 -3.88 -5.91
C GLU A 55 -12.08 -4.59 -5.95
N TRP A 56 -11.92 -5.55 -6.86
CA TRP A 56 -10.66 -6.27 -7.07
C TRP A 56 -9.48 -5.35 -7.37
N SER A 57 -9.72 -4.26 -8.11
CA SER A 57 -8.74 -3.21 -8.38
C SER A 57 -8.17 -2.58 -7.10
N THR A 58 -8.98 -2.43 -6.05
CA THR A 58 -8.54 -1.89 -4.75
C THR A 58 -7.69 -2.90 -3.97
N LEU A 59 -8.02 -4.20 -4.06
CA LEU A 59 -7.17 -5.26 -3.50
C LEU A 59 -5.82 -5.33 -4.19
N LEU A 60 -5.79 -5.20 -5.52
CA LEU A 60 -4.54 -5.10 -6.28
C LEU A 60 -3.71 -3.89 -5.83
N ALA A 61 -4.34 -2.72 -5.66
CA ALA A 61 -3.65 -1.53 -5.16
C ALA A 61 -2.96 -1.78 -3.81
N MET A 62 -3.62 -2.50 -2.89
CA MET A 62 -3.01 -2.86 -1.60
C MET A 62 -1.76 -3.71 -1.77
N ILE A 63 -1.82 -4.75 -2.62
CA ILE A 63 -0.68 -5.64 -2.87
C ILE A 63 0.48 -4.86 -3.51
N VAL A 64 0.20 -4.08 -4.55
CA VAL A 64 1.23 -3.29 -5.26
C VAL A 64 1.91 -2.30 -4.32
N TYR A 65 1.14 -1.56 -3.52
CA TYR A 65 1.72 -0.62 -2.57
C TYR A 65 2.51 -1.29 -1.46
N LEU A 66 2.14 -2.50 -1.04
CA LEU A 66 2.92 -3.27 -0.07
C LEU A 66 4.28 -3.68 -0.66
N VAL A 67 4.29 -4.18 -1.89
CA VAL A 67 5.53 -4.57 -2.60
C VAL A 67 6.43 -3.36 -2.83
N VAL A 68 5.88 -2.25 -3.33
CA VAL A 68 6.64 -1.02 -3.58
C VAL A 68 7.22 -0.46 -2.28
N ALA A 69 6.41 -0.39 -1.22
CA ALA A 69 6.87 0.08 0.08
C ALA A 69 8.01 -0.78 0.63
N TYR A 70 7.89 -2.12 0.52
CA TYR A 70 8.91 -3.06 0.94
C TYR A 70 10.20 -2.89 0.11
N GLY A 71 10.08 -2.81 -1.21
CA GLY A 71 11.21 -2.62 -2.12
C GLY A 71 11.98 -1.33 -1.84
N ILE A 72 11.27 -0.21 -1.67
CA ILE A 72 11.88 1.08 -1.31
C ILE A 72 12.61 0.98 0.04
N ALA A 73 11.98 0.38 1.05
CA ALA A 73 12.60 0.22 2.37
C ALA A 73 13.89 -0.61 2.31
N LYS A 74 13.92 -1.67 1.49
CA LYS A 74 15.11 -2.48 1.26
C LYS A 74 16.19 -1.71 0.52
N LEU A 75 15.84 -0.98 -0.54
CA LEU A 75 16.81 -0.19 -1.30
C LEU A 75 17.50 0.86 -0.43
N ILE A 76 16.76 1.54 0.45
CA ILE A 76 17.31 2.51 1.40
C ILE A 76 18.33 1.85 2.34
N GLN A 77 18.12 0.61 2.76
CA GLN A 77 19.08 -0.12 3.61
C GLN A 77 20.40 -0.40 2.87
N PHE A 78 20.36 -0.69 1.57
CA PHE A 78 21.57 -0.93 0.77
C PHE A 78 22.40 0.33 0.50
N ILE A 79 21.77 1.51 0.48
CA ILE A 79 22.47 2.79 0.22
C ILE A 79 23.20 3.32 1.45
N LYS A 80 22.97 2.73 2.65
CA LYS A 80 23.64 3.18 3.88
C LYS A 80 25.15 2.87 3.78
N PRO A 81 26.03 3.89 3.74
CA PRO A 81 27.46 3.67 3.52
C PRO A 81 28.04 2.81 4.65
N ALA A 82 28.90 1.84 4.29
CA ALA A 82 29.76 1.18 5.25
C ALA A 82 30.59 2.27 5.96
N THR A 83 30.63 2.22 7.29
CA THR A 83 31.40 3.20 8.06
C THR A 83 32.88 3.08 7.66
N PRO A 84 33.60 4.21 7.49
CA PRO A 84 35.02 4.19 7.12
C PRO A 84 35.89 3.30 8.04
N GLU A 85 35.46 3.15 9.30
CA GLU A 85 36.07 2.32 10.34
C GLU A 85 36.14 0.82 9.97
N GLU A 86 35.23 0.30 9.14
CA GLU A 86 35.24 -1.09 8.65
C GLU A 86 36.24 -1.28 7.49
N VAL A 87 36.43 -0.24 6.68
CA VAL A 87 37.35 -0.26 5.53
C VAL A 87 38.79 -0.23 6.02
N GLU A 88 39.10 0.60 7.02
CA GLU A 88 40.48 0.76 7.54
C GLU A 88 40.96 -0.46 8.34
N ARG A 89 40.09 -1.11 9.10
CA ARG A 89 40.41 -2.38 9.79
C ARG A 89 40.70 -3.56 8.87
N THR A 90 40.08 -3.59 7.69
CA THR A 90 40.34 -4.65 6.70
C THR A 90 41.72 -4.48 6.06
N ILE A 91 42.20 -3.24 5.91
CA ILE A 91 43.51 -2.91 5.32
C ILE A 91 44.65 -3.29 6.29
N ASP A 92 44.46 -3.07 7.60
CA ASP A 92 45.49 -3.31 8.61
C ASP A 92 45.68 -4.80 9.00
N THR A 93 44.73 -5.67 8.67
CA THR A 93 44.79 -7.10 9.05
C THR A 93 45.44 -7.96 7.96
N GLU A 94 45.69 -7.41 6.76
CA GLU A 94 46.31 -8.11 5.61
C GLU A 94 47.82 -7.79 5.41
N VAL A 95 48.48 -7.11 6.35
CA VAL A 95 49.93 -6.83 6.31
C VAL A 95 50.70 -7.56 7.40
#